data_AF-A0A9W4RDW5-F1
#
_entry.id   AF-A0A9W4RDW5-F1
#
_cell.length_a   1.000
_cell.length_b   1.000
_cell.length_c   1.000
_cell.angle_alpha   90.00
_cell.angle_beta   90.00
_cell.angle_gamma   90.00
#
_symmetry.space_group_name_H-M   'P 1'
#
loop_
_entity.id
_entity.type
_entity.pdbx_description
1 polymer ?
#
loop_
_entity_poly.entity_id
_entity_poly.type
_entity_poly.pdbx_seq_one_letter_code
_entity_poly.pdbx_strand_id
1 'polypeptide(L)'
;MYKLTLSSRGNPDFGQDSTRSLPGVADLTIEVVDFAEASQECRSFIERNGLGGGNWSGGSIVDAEGKLVGQVSYNGKVWKAGEDFKLGATPIFNPHPEKSEPADKFAYEIARIEVPGLGTLEAQGCFRAAVIKSMPGSFKIDGQDVEFYVNASYKPKGKIAFHGRSLSVLPGGDLRQSQQAPQEFFLAIKAALTKWAATPEAQKLVIRNDIKDQNRSIGWHDHAIGIAKKQIAEHEANQAAMRERIAAYEQELERFERGSSPKL
;
A
#
# COMPACT_ATOMS: atom_id res chain seq x y z
N MET A 1 20.09 10.17 -31.67
CA MET A 1 20.33 11.52 -31.12
C MET A 1 19.04 12.30 -31.29
N TYR A 2 18.61 12.97 -30.24
CA TYR A 2 17.33 13.68 -30.16
C TYR A 2 17.58 15.14 -29.77
N LYS A 3 16.64 16.01 -30.10
CA LYS A 3 16.60 17.38 -29.61
C LYS A 3 15.58 17.49 -28.48
N LEU A 4 16.00 18.07 -27.37
CA LEU A 4 15.18 18.28 -26.18
C LEU A 4 14.99 19.78 -25.94
N THR A 5 13.73 20.21 -25.77
CA THR A 5 13.43 21.59 -25.35
C THR A 5 13.33 21.69 -23.83
N LEU A 6 13.96 22.71 -23.25
CA LEU A 6 13.90 23.06 -21.85
C LEU A 6 13.31 24.46 -21.75
N SER A 7 12.17 24.62 -21.09
CA SER A 7 11.52 25.92 -20.98
C SER A 7 10.68 26.01 -19.71
N SER A 8 10.45 27.24 -19.30
CA SER A 8 9.52 27.56 -18.21
C SER A 8 8.46 28.54 -18.69
N ARG A 9 7.29 28.53 -18.06
CA ARG A 9 6.28 29.59 -18.23
C ARG A 9 5.73 30.04 -16.88
N GLY A 10 5.11 31.21 -16.83
CA GLY A 10 4.37 31.65 -15.65
C GLY A 10 3.24 30.67 -15.32
N ASN A 11 3.04 30.39 -14.03
CA ASN A 11 1.92 29.62 -13.53
C ASN A 11 0.70 30.53 -13.27
N PRO A 12 -0.41 30.38 -14.03
CA PRO A 12 -1.64 31.17 -13.84
C PRO A 12 -2.24 31.08 -12.45
N ASP A 13 -2.05 29.95 -11.74
CA ASP A 13 -2.58 29.73 -10.38
C ASP A 13 -1.99 30.74 -9.37
N PHE A 14 -0.84 31.32 -9.69
CA PHE A 14 -0.17 32.35 -8.91
C PHE A 14 -0.21 33.73 -9.57
N GLY A 15 -1.08 33.93 -10.57
CA GLY A 15 -1.22 35.21 -11.29
C GLY A 15 -0.02 35.55 -12.18
N GLN A 16 0.79 34.57 -12.57
CA GLN A 16 1.94 34.77 -13.46
C GLN A 16 1.51 34.65 -14.93
N ASP A 17 2.24 35.31 -15.84
CA ASP A 17 1.96 35.28 -17.29
C ASP A 17 2.43 33.95 -17.92
N SER A 18 1.48 33.10 -18.32
CA SER A 18 1.74 31.79 -18.93
C SER A 18 2.30 31.84 -20.34
N THR A 19 2.32 33.01 -20.98
CA THR A 19 2.92 33.18 -22.31
C THR A 19 4.40 33.52 -22.24
N ARG A 20 4.91 33.88 -21.06
CA ARG A 20 6.28 34.33 -20.85
C ARG A 20 7.09 33.36 -20.02
N SER A 21 8.37 33.22 -20.36
CA SER A 21 9.33 32.52 -19.50
C SER A 21 9.49 33.24 -18.17
N LEU A 22 9.80 32.48 -17.11
CA LEU A 22 10.10 33.09 -15.83
C LEU A 22 11.34 34.00 -15.92
N PRO A 23 11.38 35.13 -15.21
CA PRO A 23 12.55 36.00 -15.18
C PRO A 23 13.83 35.22 -14.82
N GLY A 24 14.86 35.34 -15.65
CA GLY A 24 16.15 34.66 -15.43
C GLY A 24 16.22 33.21 -15.92
N VAL A 25 15.13 32.66 -16.49
CA VAL A 25 15.10 31.28 -17.00
C VAL A 25 14.96 31.29 -18.52
N ALA A 26 16.06 31.00 -19.23
CA ALA A 26 16.07 30.96 -20.69
C ALA A 26 15.48 29.65 -21.23
N ASP A 27 14.78 29.75 -22.36
CA ASP A 27 14.39 28.59 -23.16
C ASP A 27 15.62 28.04 -23.89
N LEU A 28 15.85 26.73 -23.82
CA LEU A 28 16.99 26.05 -24.42
C LEU A 28 16.53 24.88 -25.29
N THR A 29 17.32 24.60 -26.32
CA THR A 29 17.23 23.35 -27.08
C THR A 29 18.60 22.68 -27.03
N ILE A 30 18.66 21.46 -26.50
CA ILE A 30 19.90 20.69 -26.36
C ILE A 30 19.80 19.36 -27.08
N GLU A 31 20.94 18.75 -27.38
CA GLU A 31 21.00 17.40 -27.94
C GLU A 31 21.17 16.36 -26.82
N VAL A 32 20.47 15.24 -26.95
CA VAL A 32 20.53 14.11 -26.01
C VAL A 32 20.57 12.79 -26.78
N VAL A 33 21.20 11.76 -26.23
CA VAL A 33 21.40 10.47 -26.89
C VAL A 33 20.20 9.54 -26.72
N ASP A 34 19.51 9.61 -25.58
CA ASP A 34 18.38 8.74 -25.24
C ASP A 34 17.36 9.41 -24.29
N PHE A 35 16.32 8.65 -23.90
CA PHE A 35 15.27 9.11 -23.00
C PHE A 35 15.71 9.23 -21.54
N ALA A 36 16.75 8.51 -21.12
CA ALA A 36 17.26 8.58 -19.76
C ALA A 36 18.02 9.90 -19.55
N GLU A 37 18.88 10.27 -20.49
CA GLU A 37 19.56 11.56 -20.52
C GLU A 37 18.55 12.70 -20.65
N ALA A 38 17.53 12.57 -21.51
CA ALA A 38 16.48 13.57 -21.64
C ALA A 38 15.75 13.84 -20.31
N SER A 39 15.42 12.77 -19.58
CA SER A 39 14.82 12.83 -18.25
C SER A 39 15.73 13.56 -17.25
N GLN A 40 17.00 13.18 -17.22
CA GLN A 40 18.01 13.76 -16.33
C GLN A 40 18.22 15.24 -16.59
N GLU A 41 18.35 15.67 -17.84
CA GLU A 41 18.54 17.06 -18.22
C GLU A 41 17.34 17.94 -17.87
N CYS A 42 16.12 17.44 -18.10
CA CYS A 42 14.90 18.12 -17.68
C CYS A 42 14.84 18.29 -16.16
N ARG A 43 15.12 17.23 -15.39
CA ARG A 43 15.14 17.30 -13.92
C ARG A 43 16.21 18.25 -13.41
N SER A 44 17.39 18.23 -14.00
CA SER A 44 18.49 19.13 -13.65
C SER A 44 18.17 20.59 -13.99
N PHE A 45 17.49 20.84 -15.10
CA PHE A 45 17.01 22.19 -15.44
C PHE A 45 15.93 22.69 -14.47
N ILE A 46 14.96 21.84 -14.14
CA ILE A 46 13.90 22.14 -13.15
C ILE A 46 14.50 22.49 -11.79
N GLU A 47 15.44 21.68 -11.31
CA GLU A 47 16.07 21.86 -10.01
C GLU A 47 16.94 23.12 -9.95
N ARG A 48 17.82 23.32 -10.95
CA ARG A 48 18.67 24.51 -11.03
C ARG A 48 17.89 25.83 -11.05
N ASN A 49 16.70 25.81 -11.64
CA ASN A 49 15.84 27.00 -11.76
C ASN A 49 14.70 27.05 -10.73
N GLY A 50 14.63 26.08 -9.81
CA GLY A 50 13.59 26.03 -8.76
C GLY A 50 12.16 25.98 -9.31
N LEU A 51 11.92 25.31 -10.42
CA LEU A 51 10.62 25.33 -11.10
C LEU A 51 9.59 24.45 -10.37
N GLY A 52 8.38 24.99 -10.19
CA GLY A 52 7.21 24.18 -9.83
C GLY A 52 6.62 23.43 -11.04
N GLY A 53 5.79 22.43 -10.77
CA GLY A 53 5.12 21.65 -11.84
C GLY A 53 4.29 22.52 -12.79
N GLY A 54 3.60 23.55 -12.27
CA GLY A 54 2.85 24.51 -13.08
C GLY A 54 3.71 25.53 -13.83
N ASN A 55 5.03 25.56 -13.60
CA ASN A 55 5.97 26.40 -14.33
C ASN A 55 6.74 25.64 -15.42
N TRP A 56 6.61 24.32 -15.49
CA TRP A 56 7.32 23.49 -16.46
C TRP A 56 6.56 23.44 -17.79
N SER A 57 7.18 23.96 -18.85
CA SER A 57 6.62 23.98 -20.22
C SER A 57 7.49 23.27 -21.26
N GLY A 58 8.66 22.77 -20.86
CA GLY A 58 9.59 22.06 -21.72
C GLY A 58 9.32 20.55 -21.76
N GLY A 59 10.34 19.82 -22.19
CA GLY A 59 10.36 18.36 -22.20
C GLY A 59 10.07 17.74 -23.55
N SER A 60 9.86 18.52 -24.61
CA SER A 60 9.56 17.96 -25.93
C SER A 60 10.81 17.33 -26.53
N ILE A 61 10.70 16.06 -26.93
CA ILE A 61 11.77 15.27 -27.52
C ILE A 61 11.46 15.06 -28.99
N VAL A 62 12.37 15.52 -29.85
CA VAL A 62 12.24 15.47 -31.31
C VAL A 62 13.35 14.60 -31.88
N ASP A 63 13.04 13.74 -32.84
CA ASP A 63 14.02 12.92 -33.56
C ASP A 63 14.82 13.73 -34.62
N ALA A 64 15.72 13.05 -35.34
CA ALA A 64 16.57 13.69 -36.33
C ALA A 64 15.77 14.25 -37.52
N GLU A 65 14.61 13.65 -37.79
CA GLU A 65 13.67 14.04 -38.84
C GLU A 65 12.75 15.20 -38.42
N GLY A 66 12.86 15.69 -37.18
CA GLY A 66 12.03 16.79 -36.69
C GLY A 66 10.66 16.35 -36.16
N LYS A 67 10.42 15.05 -35.99
CA LYS A 67 9.18 14.50 -35.47
C LYS A 67 9.21 14.42 -33.95
N LEU A 68 8.14 14.87 -33.30
CA LEU A 68 7.95 14.73 -31.86
C LEU A 68 7.79 13.24 -31.52
N VAL A 69 8.72 12.70 -30.73
CA VAL A 69 8.76 11.27 -30.35
C VAL A 69 8.47 11.04 -28.87
N GLY A 70 8.58 12.08 -28.04
CA GLY A 70 8.18 11.99 -26.65
C GLY A 70 8.09 13.33 -25.93
N GLN A 71 7.60 13.29 -24.70
CA GLN A 71 7.50 14.44 -23.79
C GLN A 71 7.96 14.04 -22.38
N VAL A 72 8.88 14.80 -21.79
CA VAL A 72 9.30 14.64 -20.39
C VAL A 72 8.35 15.42 -19.49
N SER A 73 7.69 14.74 -18.55
CA SER A 73 6.88 15.39 -17.51
C SER A 73 7.74 15.90 -16.37
N TYR A 74 7.19 16.79 -15.55
CA TYR A 74 7.89 17.38 -14.40
C TYR A 74 8.61 16.34 -13.52
N ASN A 75 8.01 15.17 -13.25
CA ASN A 75 8.61 14.10 -12.45
C ASN A 75 9.71 13.27 -13.17
N GLY A 76 10.08 13.65 -14.39
CA GLY A 76 11.12 12.99 -15.19
C GLY A 76 10.64 11.79 -16.01
N LYS A 77 9.37 11.41 -15.95
CA LYS A 77 8.84 10.33 -16.83
C LYS A 77 8.78 10.81 -18.27
N VAL A 78 9.08 9.92 -19.22
CA VAL A 78 8.98 10.19 -20.66
C VAL A 78 7.77 9.49 -21.23
N TRP A 79 6.91 10.27 -21.88
CA TRP A 79 5.64 9.84 -22.46
C TRP A 79 5.74 9.85 -23.98
N LYS A 80 4.97 8.98 -24.64
CA LYS A 80 4.91 8.92 -26.10
C LYS A 80 4.15 10.13 -26.64
N ALA A 81 4.65 10.71 -27.73
CA ALA A 81 3.97 11.80 -28.41
C ALA A 81 2.64 11.33 -29.03
N GLY A 82 1.57 12.12 -28.85
CA GLY A 82 0.28 11.92 -29.53
C GLY A 82 -0.69 10.94 -28.86
N GLU A 83 -0.30 10.25 -27.80
CA GLU A 83 -1.26 9.63 -26.89
C GLU A 83 -1.57 10.66 -25.79
N ASP A 84 -2.81 11.16 -25.75
CA ASP A 84 -3.27 12.02 -24.65
C ASP A 84 -2.82 11.41 -23.33
N PHE A 85 -2.32 12.23 -22.39
CA PHE A 85 -1.99 11.83 -21.03
C PHE A 85 -3.23 11.20 -20.36
N LYS A 86 -3.48 9.93 -20.64
CA LYS A 86 -4.58 9.16 -20.09
C LYS A 86 -4.14 8.59 -18.77
N LEU A 87 -5.02 8.70 -17.77
CA LEU A 87 -4.84 8.04 -16.49
C LEU A 87 -4.64 6.53 -16.76
N GLY A 88 -3.46 6.00 -16.41
CA GLY A 88 -3.10 4.59 -16.63
C GLY A 88 -2.20 4.29 -17.85
N ALA A 89 -1.76 5.31 -18.61
CA ALA A 89 -0.73 5.09 -19.64
C ALA A 89 0.63 4.69 -19.03
N THR A 90 1.36 3.82 -19.72
CA THR A 90 2.72 3.42 -19.33
C THR A 90 3.74 4.36 -19.99
N PRO A 91 4.65 4.99 -19.22
CA PRO A 91 5.69 5.84 -19.80
C PRO A 91 6.69 5.00 -20.61
N ILE A 92 7.27 5.59 -21.67
CA ILE A 92 8.37 4.99 -22.43
C ILE A 92 9.61 4.83 -21.55
N PHE A 93 9.84 5.79 -20.65
CA PHE A 93 10.90 5.75 -19.66
C PHE A 93 10.41 6.27 -18.31
N ASN A 94 10.73 5.55 -17.24
CA ASN A 94 10.43 5.95 -15.87
C ASN A 94 11.72 5.96 -15.03
N PRO A 95 12.20 7.14 -14.60
CA PRO A 95 13.40 7.23 -13.75
C PRO A 95 13.14 6.72 -12.32
N HIS A 96 11.88 6.55 -11.93
CA HIS A 96 11.50 5.98 -10.65
C HIS A 96 11.18 4.50 -10.85
N PRO A 97 11.96 3.56 -10.28
CA PRO A 97 11.54 2.17 -10.29
C PRO A 97 10.15 2.10 -9.67
N GLU A 98 9.21 1.44 -10.35
CA GLU A 98 7.90 1.18 -9.74
C GLU A 98 8.14 0.42 -8.45
N LYS A 99 7.97 1.12 -7.32
CA LYS A 99 7.67 0.40 -6.09
C LYS A 99 6.30 -0.19 -6.36
N SER A 100 6.26 -1.50 -6.60
CA SER A 100 5.03 -2.26 -6.52
C SER A 100 4.57 -2.18 -5.07
N GLU A 101 3.94 -1.06 -4.70
CA GLU A 101 3.22 -1.02 -3.44
C GLU A 101 2.16 -2.12 -3.54
N PRO A 102 2.15 -3.07 -2.59
CA PRO A 102 1.15 -4.12 -2.61
C PRO A 102 -0.24 -3.48 -2.61
N ALA A 103 -1.17 -4.04 -3.40
CA ALA A 103 -2.55 -3.56 -3.52
C ALA A 103 -3.24 -3.37 -2.15
N ASP A 104 -2.78 -4.12 -1.14
CA ASP A 104 -2.99 -3.81 0.27
C ASP A 104 -1.67 -3.35 0.91
N LYS A 105 -1.61 -2.09 1.35
CA LYS A 105 -0.47 -1.51 2.09
C LYS A 105 -0.12 -2.27 3.37
N PHE A 106 -1.04 -3.09 3.89
CA PHE A 106 -0.85 -3.96 5.05
C PHE A 106 -0.60 -5.43 4.67
N ALA A 107 -0.44 -5.75 3.39
CA ALA A 107 -0.08 -7.10 2.96
C ALA A 107 1.22 -7.54 3.63
N TYR A 108 1.19 -8.74 4.20
CA TYR A 108 2.37 -9.34 4.80
C TYR A 108 3.42 -9.62 3.73
N GLU A 109 4.66 -9.26 4.05
CA GLU A 109 5.81 -9.73 3.28
C GLU A 109 6.02 -11.23 3.54
N ILE A 110 6.45 -11.92 2.49
CA ILE A 110 6.65 -13.36 2.48
C ILE A 110 8.15 -13.63 2.42
N ALA A 111 8.63 -14.54 3.26
CA ALA A 111 9.96 -15.11 3.14
C ALA A 111 9.88 -16.48 2.49
N ARG A 112 10.77 -16.74 1.53
CA ARG A 112 11.00 -18.07 0.98
C ARG A 112 12.22 -18.70 1.63
N ILE A 113 12.06 -19.90 2.14
CA ILE A 113 13.05 -20.58 2.98
C ILE A 113 13.28 -21.97 2.41
N GLU A 114 14.53 -22.23 2.05
CA GLU A 114 14.95 -23.55 1.58
C GLU A 114 15.09 -24.51 2.75
N VAL A 115 14.43 -25.66 2.63
CA VAL A 115 14.57 -26.81 3.53
C VAL A 115 15.46 -27.84 2.82
N PRO A 116 16.72 -28.01 3.26
CA PRO A 116 17.68 -28.88 2.57
C PRO A 116 17.14 -30.28 2.33
N GLY A 117 17.18 -30.73 1.07
CA GLY A 117 16.74 -32.06 0.65
C GLY A 117 15.21 -32.26 0.60
N LEU A 118 14.41 -31.23 0.92
CA LEU A 118 12.95 -31.34 0.93
C LEU A 118 12.27 -30.36 -0.02
N GLY A 119 12.63 -29.07 -0.01
CA GLY A 119 12.01 -28.06 -0.87
C GLY A 119 11.89 -26.68 -0.23
N THR A 120 11.15 -25.78 -0.89
CA THR A 120 10.96 -24.39 -0.46
C THR A 120 9.65 -24.18 0.28
N LEU A 121 9.69 -23.55 1.44
CA LEU A 121 8.50 -23.10 2.17
C LEU A 121 8.36 -21.57 2.15
N GLU A 122 7.12 -21.10 2.29
CA GLU A 122 6.78 -19.69 2.46
C GLU A 122 6.40 -19.43 3.93
N ALA A 123 7.01 -18.41 4.50
CA ALA A 123 6.69 -17.92 5.84
C ALA A 123 6.14 -16.49 5.75
N GLN A 124 4.93 -16.30 6.28
CA GLN A 124 4.24 -15.00 6.30
C GLN A 124 3.64 -14.72 7.69
N GLY A 125 3.41 -13.45 8.00
CA GLY A 125 2.78 -13.01 9.24
C GLY A 125 3.71 -12.29 10.23
N CYS A 126 3.23 -12.07 11.45
CA CYS A 126 3.86 -11.25 12.50
C CYS A 126 4.34 -12.09 13.70
N PHE A 127 4.82 -11.45 14.78
CA PHE A 127 5.27 -12.17 15.99
C PHE A 127 4.20 -13.07 16.60
N ARG A 128 2.93 -12.67 16.53
CA ARG A 128 1.84 -13.36 17.23
C ARG A 128 1.22 -14.47 16.39
N ALA A 129 1.07 -14.26 15.10
CA ALA A 129 0.44 -15.19 14.18
C ALA A 129 1.20 -15.22 12.86
N ALA A 130 1.97 -16.29 12.67
CA ALA A 130 2.66 -16.61 11.43
C ALA A 130 2.02 -17.85 10.81
N VAL A 131 1.85 -17.81 9.49
CA VAL A 131 1.44 -18.95 8.68
C VAL A 131 2.65 -19.39 7.87
N ILE A 132 3.01 -20.65 8.03
CA ILE A 132 4.07 -21.29 7.26
C ILE A 132 3.39 -22.31 6.36
N LYS A 133 3.67 -22.26 5.06
CA LYS A 133 3.13 -23.21 4.10
C LYS A 133 4.20 -23.69 3.13
N SER A 134 4.05 -24.90 2.61
CA SER A 134 4.84 -25.37 1.46
C SER A 134 4.56 -24.51 0.22
N MET A 135 5.56 -24.32 -0.64
CA MET A 135 5.26 -23.93 -2.01
C MET A 135 4.67 -25.12 -2.79
N PRO A 136 3.66 -24.91 -3.64
CA PRO A 136 3.08 -25.97 -4.46
C PRO A 136 4.15 -26.72 -5.26
N GLY A 137 4.07 -28.06 -5.26
CA GLY A 137 5.01 -28.95 -5.95
C GLY A 137 6.44 -28.96 -5.41
N SER A 138 6.72 -28.25 -4.31
CA SER A 138 8.09 -28.17 -3.77
C SER A 138 8.45 -29.33 -2.85
N PHE A 139 7.46 -30.01 -2.26
CA PHE A 139 7.69 -31.10 -1.31
C PHE A 139 7.10 -32.41 -1.80
N LYS A 140 7.83 -33.50 -1.58
CA LYS A 140 7.38 -34.87 -1.86
C LYS A 140 7.55 -35.76 -0.64
N ILE A 141 6.55 -36.62 -0.39
CA ILE A 141 6.63 -37.73 0.56
C ILE A 141 6.27 -38.99 -0.22
N ASP A 142 7.13 -40.01 -0.16
CA ASP A 142 6.97 -41.27 -0.91
C ASP A 142 6.70 -41.08 -2.41
N GLY A 143 7.33 -40.04 -2.99
CA GLY A 143 7.20 -39.70 -4.42
C GLY A 143 5.94 -38.91 -4.79
N GLN A 144 5.03 -38.66 -3.85
CA GLN A 144 3.81 -37.87 -4.06
C GLN A 144 3.99 -36.43 -3.60
N ASP A 145 3.45 -35.47 -4.37
CA ASP A 145 3.44 -34.06 -3.98
C ASP A 145 2.55 -33.85 -2.75
N VAL A 146 3.11 -33.16 -1.76
CA VAL A 146 2.41 -32.81 -0.53
C VAL A 146 2.43 -31.32 -0.29
N GLU A 147 1.30 -30.81 0.18
CA GLU A 147 1.21 -29.45 0.72
C GLU A 147 1.03 -29.47 2.23
N PHE A 148 1.44 -28.43 2.93
CA PHE A 148 1.13 -28.28 4.35
C PHE A 148 0.94 -26.82 4.72
N TYR A 149 0.24 -26.62 5.83
CA TYR A 149 0.17 -25.34 6.50
C TYR A 149 0.34 -25.55 8.01
N VAL A 150 1.09 -24.66 8.66
CA VAL A 150 1.23 -24.67 10.12
C VAL A 150 1.27 -23.26 10.67
N ASN A 151 0.58 -23.09 11.79
CA ASN A 151 0.60 -21.85 12.55
C ASN A 151 1.81 -21.84 13.49
N ALA A 152 2.51 -20.72 13.52
CA ALA A 152 3.61 -20.49 14.44
C ALA A 152 3.55 -19.07 15.01
N SER A 153 4.30 -18.83 16.08
CA SER A 153 4.62 -17.49 16.56
C SER A 153 6.12 -17.29 16.50
N TYR A 154 6.56 -16.14 15.96
CA TYR A 154 7.91 -15.68 16.22
C TYR A 154 8.02 -15.17 17.65
N LYS A 155 9.14 -15.46 18.28
CA LYS A 155 9.46 -15.05 19.64
C LYS A 155 10.66 -14.11 19.58
N PRO A 156 10.86 -13.28 20.63
CA PRO A 156 12.03 -12.43 20.72
C PRO A 156 13.33 -13.22 20.52
N LYS A 157 14.35 -12.55 19.98
CA LYS A 157 15.67 -13.12 19.68
C LYS A 157 15.65 -14.24 18.62
N GLY A 158 14.75 -14.13 17.63
CA GLY A 158 14.72 -15.03 16.47
C GLY A 158 14.27 -16.45 16.77
N LYS A 159 13.59 -16.67 17.90
CA LYS A 159 13.02 -17.99 18.23
C LYS A 159 11.68 -18.17 17.51
N ILE A 160 11.31 -19.41 17.23
CA ILE A 160 9.99 -19.75 16.65
C ILE A 160 9.30 -20.81 17.50
N ALA A 161 8.00 -20.65 17.73
CA ALA A 161 7.16 -21.60 18.44
C ALA A 161 6.04 -22.09 17.53
N PHE A 162 6.01 -23.39 17.25
CA PHE A 162 4.94 -24.00 16.46
C PHE A 162 3.72 -24.24 17.33
N HIS A 163 2.54 -23.96 16.79
CA HIS A 163 1.27 -24.16 17.48
C HIS A 163 0.72 -25.53 17.08
N GLY A 164 1.10 -26.56 17.84
CA GLY A 164 0.74 -27.95 17.58
C GLY A 164 1.93 -28.89 17.77
N ARG A 165 1.64 -30.17 18.03
CA ARG A 165 2.68 -31.21 18.18
C ARG A 165 2.99 -31.93 16.86
N SER A 166 2.13 -31.78 15.86
CA SER A 166 2.16 -32.53 14.60
C SER A 166 1.83 -31.61 13.42
N LEU A 167 2.67 -31.64 12.39
CA LEU A 167 2.39 -31.03 11.10
C LEU A 167 1.43 -31.93 10.32
N SER A 168 0.39 -31.36 9.72
CA SER A 168 -0.47 -32.09 8.78
C SER A 168 -0.02 -31.83 7.35
N VAL A 169 0.11 -32.89 6.56
CA VAL A 169 0.36 -32.84 5.12
C VAL A 169 -0.91 -33.17 4.35
N LEU A 170 -1.05 -32.58 3.18
CA LEU A 170 -2.19 -32.64 2.27
C LEU A 170 -1.70 -33.21 0.94
N PRO A 171 -1.86 -34.52 0.71
CA PRO A 171 -1.54 -35.14 -0.58
C PRO A 171 -2.33 -34.46 -1.70
N GLY A 172 -1.64 -33.96 -2.74
CA GLY A 172 -2.26 -33.22 -3.84
C GLY A 172 -3.05 -31.97 -3.42
N GLY A 173 -2.82 -31.44 -2.20
CA GLY A 173 -3.54 -30.28 -1.66
C GLY A 173 -4.97 -30.57 -1.16
N ASP A 174 -5.41 -31.83 -1.10
CA ASP A 174 -6.75 -32.18 -0.62
C ASP A 174 -6.84 -32.22 0.91
N LEU A 175 -7.55 -31.25 1.50
CA LEU A 175 -7.80 -31.17 2.94
C LEU A 175 -8.47 -32.42 3.53
N ARG A 176 -9.27 -33.13 2.74
CA ARG A 176 -9.98 -34.35 3.18
C ARG A 176 -9.02 -35.53 3.35
N GLN A 177 -7.84 -35.43 2.74
CA GLN A 177 -6.78 -36.44 2.78
C GLN A 177 -5.65 -36.04 3.73
N SER A 178 -5.91 -35.12 4.67
CA SER A 178 -4.91 -34.69 5.66
C SER A 178 -4.33 -35.88 6.42
N GLN A 179 -3.01 -36.01 6.40
CA GLN A 179 -2.26 -37.03 7.14
C GLN A 179 -1.23 -36.36 8.05
N GLN A 180 -0.84 -37.06 9.12
CA GLN A 180 0.24 -36.57 9.97
C GLN A 180 1.58 -36.72 9.25
N ALA A 181 2.36 -35.65 9.20
CA ALA A 181 3.68 -35.67 8.60
C ALA A 181 4.62 -36.63 9.36
N PRO A 182 5.53 -37.32 8.66
CA PRO A 182 6.61 -38.05 9.30
C PRO A 182 7.42 -37.15 10.24
N GLN A 183 7.93 -37.72 11.34
CA GLN A 183 8.55 -36.94 12.40
C GLN A 183 9.82 -36.22 11.90
N GLU A 184 10.63 -36.91 11.11
CA GLU A 184 11.84 -36.40 10.47
C GLU A 184 11.54 -35.21 9.55
N PHE A 185 10.42 -35.25 8.83
CA PHE A 185 9.96 -34.17 7.97
C PHE A 185 9.65 -32.91 8.78
N PHE A 186 8.89 -33.06 9.87
CA PHE A 186 8.60 -31.96 10.79
C PHE A 186 9.87 -31.39 11.42
N LEU A 187 10.80 -32.24 11.85
CA LEU A 187 12.07 -31.82 12.45
C LEU A 187 12.94 -31.03 11.46
N ALA A 188 13.00 -31.44 10.19
CA ALA A 188 13.73 -30.74 9.14
C ALA A 188 13.17 -29.33 8.90
N ILE A 189 11.84 -29.20 8.76
CA ILE A 189 11.15 -27.91 8.63
C ILE A 189 11.42 -27.02 9.85
N LYS A 190 11.27 -27.58 11.05
CA LYS A 190 11.54 -26.86 12.31
C LYS A 190 12.97 -26.34 12.38
N ALA A 191 13.95 -27.14 11.98
CA ALA A 191 15.36 -26.76 11.97
C ALA A 191 15.63 -25.62 10.96
N ALA A 192 15.13 -25.76 9.74
CA ALA A 192 15.30 -24.74 8.69
C ALA A 192 14.70 -23.39 9.11
N LEU A 193 13.46 -23.40 9.62
CA LEU A 193 12.78 -22.21 10.12
C LEU A 193 13.48 -21.59 11.32
N THR A 194 13.96 -22.40 12.26
CA THR A 194 14.70 -21.89 13.44
C THR A 194 15.99 -21.21 13.01
N LYS A 195 16.73 -21.80 12.06
CA LYS A 195 17.95 -21.21 11.49
C LYS A 195 17.65 -19.90 10.76
N TRP A 196 16.60 -19.87 9.94
CA TRP A 196 16.19 -18.66 9.24
C TRP A 196 15.73 -17.57 10.21
N ALA A 197 14.89 -17.88 11.19
CA ALA A 197 14.38 -16.90 12.15
C ALA A 197 15.48 -16.24 13.00
N ALA A 198 16.64 -16.89 13.14
CA ALA A 198 17.81 -16.33 13.80
C ALA A 198 18.54 -15.25 12.97
N THR A 199 18.26 -15.09 11.67
CA THR A 199 18.94 -14.10 10.82
C THR A 199 18.41 -12.69 11.04
N PRO A 200 19.26 -11.64 10.87
CA PRO A 200 18.80 -10.26 10.92
C PRO A 200 17.71 -9.94 9.89
N GLU A 201 17.76 -10.55 8.71
CA GLU A 201 16.79 -10.35 7.62
C GLU A 201 15.41 -10.87 8.01
N ALA A 202 15.35 -12.05 8.62
CA ALA A 202 14.12 -12.61 9.14
C ALA A 202 13.54 -11.74 10.25
N GLN A 203 14.38 -11.30 11.20
CA GLN A 203 13.93 -10.42 12.29
C GLN A 203 13.36 -9.10 11.76
N LYS A 204 14.02 -8.49 10.77
CA LYS A 204 13.52 -7.27 10.12
C LYS A 204 12.17 -7.50 9.43
N LEU A 205 12.03 -8.61 8.70
CA LEU A 205 10.76 -8.96 8.03
C LEU A 205 9.63 -9.15 9.05
N VAL A 206 9.88 -9.90 10.13
CA VAL A 206 8.88 -10.13 11.18
C VAL A 206 8.47 -8.82 11.85
N ILE A 207 9.42 -7.93 12.15
CA ILE A 207 9.13 -6.60 12.72
C ILE A 207 8.30 -5.76 11.73
N ARG A 208 8.64 -5.73 10.44
CA ARG A 208 7.86 -5.00 9.43
C ARG A 208 6.42 -5.51 9.34
N ASN A 209 6.23 -6.84 9.36
CA ASN A 209 4.90 -7.42 9.36
C ASN A 209 4.14 -7.15 10.66
N ASP A 210 4.80 -7.10 11.82
CA ASP A 210 4.19 -6.71 13.09
C ASP A 210 3.71 -5.25 13.08
N ILE A 211 4.51 -4.34 12.54
CA ILE A 211 4.12 -2.94 12.35
C ILE A 211 2.90 -2.84 11.43
N LYS A 212 2.85 -3.62 10.34
CA LYS A 212 1.68 -3.67 9.44
C LYS A 212 0.43 -4.16 10.15
N ASP A 213 0.53 -5.22 10.95
CA ASP A 213 -0.59 -5.77 11.73
C ASP A 213 -1.10 -4.76 12.77
N GLN A 214 -0.19 -4.12 13.51
CA GLN A 214 -0.53 -3.08 14.47
C GLN A 214 -1.22 -1.89 13.80
N ASN A 215 -0.71 -1.40 12.67
CA ASN A 215 -1.32 -0.29 11.94
C ASN A 215 -2.70 -0.66 11.37
N ARG A 216 -2.90 -1.91 10.93
CA ARG A 216 -4.21 -2.40 10.52
C ARG A 216 -5.18 -2.41 11.70
N SER A 217 -4.75 -2.87 12.87
CA SER A 217 -5.55 -2.87 14.10
C SER A 217 -5.92 -1.44 14.55
N ILE A 218 -4.98 -0.49 14.49
CA ILE A 218 -5.24 0.92 14.77
C ILE A 218 -6.33 1.46 13.82
N GLY A 219 -6.20 1.22 12.52
CA GLY A 219 -7.20 1.67 11.55
C GLY A 219 -8.60 1.08 11.80
N TRP A 220 -8.68 -0.17 12.25
CA TRP A 220 -9.95 -0.79 12.64
C TRP A 220 -10.56 -0.13 13.89
N HIS A 221 -9.73 0.17 14.90
CA HIS A 221 -10.18 0.87 16.10
C HIS A 221 -10.63 2.31 15.80
N ASP A 222 -9.90 3.05 14.96
CA ASP A 222 -10.29 4.40 14.55
C ASP A 222 -11.65 4.40 13.84
N HIS A 223 -11.88 3.41 12.96
CA HIS A 223 -13.17 3.23 12.30
C HIS A 223 -14.30 2.95 13.30
N ALA A 224 -14.08 2.03 14.25
CA ALA A 224 -15.04 1.70 15.29
C ALA A 224 -15.36 2.91 16.20
N ILE A 225 -14.34 3.69 16.57
CA ILE A 225 -14.50 4.95 17.31
C ILE A 225 -15.35 5.94 16.51
N GLY A 226 -15.14 6.05 15.19
CA GLY A 226 -15.94 6.89 14.31
C GLY A 226 -17.42 6.50 14.31
N ILE A 227 -17.72 5.20 14.22
CA ILE A 227 -19.10 4.68 14.30
C ILE A 227 -19.72 5.02 15.66
N ALA A 228 -19.00 4.76 16.76
CA ALA A 228 -19.50 5.03 18.11
C ALA A 228 -19.79 6.53 18.32
N LYS A 229 -18.92 7.42 17.84
CA LYS A 229 -19.16 8.88 17.90
C LYS A 229 -20.43 9.29 17.17
N LYS A 230 -20.69 8.72 16.00
CA LYS A 230 -21.93 8.99 15.25
C LYS A 230 -23.16 8.53 16.03
N GLN A 231 -23.12 7.33 16.61
CA GLN A 231 -24.21 6.80 17.43
C GLN A 231 -24.47 7.65 18.68
N ILE A 232 -23.41 8.15 19.33
CA ILE A 232 -23.54 9.06 20.48
C ILE A 232 -24.24 10.36 20.06
N ALA A 233 -23.81 10.98 18.96
CA ALA A 233 -24.42 12.22 18.47
C ALA A 233 -25.92 12.03 18.11
N GLU A 234 -26.26 10.91 17.46
CA GLU A 234 -27.66 10.55 17.18
C GLU A 234 -28.47 10.36 18.47
N HIS A 235 -27.88 9.71 19.48
CA HIS A 235 -28.53 9.52 20.77
C HIS A 235 -28.77 10.85 21.51
N GLU A 236 -27.78 11.75 21.51
CA GLU A 236 -27.89 13.08 22.11
C GLU A 236 -28.98 13.93 21.43
N ALA A 237 -29.05 13.90 20.09
CA ALA A 237 -30.10 14.58 19.34
C ALA A 237 -31.49 14.03 19.68
N ASN A 238 -31.63 12.70 19.78
CA ASN A 238 -32.88 12.06 20.19
C ASN A 238 -33.28 12.42 21.63
N GLN A 239 -32.32 12.48 22.56
CA GLN A 239 -32.58 12.92 23.93
C GLN A 239 -33.04 14.38 23.98
N ALA A 240 -32.42 15.27 23.21
CA ALA A 240 -32.83 16.67 23.12
C ALA A 240 -34.27 16.79 22.60
N ALA A 241 -34.60 16.11 21.51
CA ALA A 241 -35.96 16.07 20.97
C ALA A 241 -36.98 15.52 21.98
N MET A 242 -36.60 14.50 22.76
CA MET A 242 -37.46 13.95 23.81
C MET A 242 -37.71 14.95 24.94
N ARG A 243 -36.68 15.71 25.36
CA ARG A 243 -36.82 16.77 26.38
C ARG A 243 -37.75 17.88 25.90
N GLU A 244 -37.65 18.30 24.64
CA GLU A 244 -38.58 19.27 24.05
C GLU A 244 -40.02 18.78 24.06
N ARG A 245 -40.26 17.51 23.73
CA ARG A 245 -41.59 16.89 23.80
C ARG A 245 -42.15 16.84 25.22
N ILE A 246 -41.31 16.49 26.21
CA ILE A 246 -41.73 16.48 27.62
C ILE A 246 -42.12 17.89 28.06
N ALA A 247 -41.29 18.89 27.77
CA ALA A 247 -41.60 20.29 28.12
C ALA A 247 -42.89 20.79 27.45
N ALA A 248 -43.17 20.38 26.21
CA ALA A 248 -44.42 20.70 25.54
C ALA A 248 -45.64 20.06 26.25
N TYR A 249 -45.55 18.79 26.64
CA TYR A 249 -46.62 18.11 27.38
C TYR A 249 -46.85 18.72 28.77
N GLU A 250 -45.79 19.12 29.48
CA GLU A 250 -45.91 19.81 30.77
C GLU A 250 -46.66 21.14 30.63
N GLN A 251 -46.38 21.92 29.59
CA GLN A 251 -47.13 23.16 29.31
C GLN A 251 -48.61 22.90 28.96
N GLU A 252 -48.91 21.83 28.24
CA GLU A 252 -50.30 21.44 27.95
C GLU A 252 -51.04 21.04 29.23
N LEU A 253 -50.41 20.26 30.11
CA LEU A 253 -50.96 19.89 31.42
C LEU A 253 -51.25 21.11 32.28
N GLU A 254 -50.31 22.06 32.39
CA GLU A 254 -50.54 23.30 33.15
C GLU A 254 -51.72 24.11 32.60
N ARG A 255 -51.86 24.20 31.26
CA ARG A 255 -52.99 24.88 30.63
C ARG A 255 -54.31 24.19 30.96
N PHE A 256 -54.33 22.87 30.93
CA PHE A 256 -55.50 22.07 31.29
C PHE A 256 -55.89 22.34 32.75
N GLU A 257 -54.95 22.26 33.70
CA GLU A 257 -55.20 22.53 35.12
C GLU A 257 -55.75 23.94 35.38
N ARG A 258 -55.21 24.97 34.71
CA ARG A 258 -55.70 26.35 34.83
C ARG A 258 -57.07 26.57 34.20
N GLY A 259 -57.38 25.86 33.11
CA GLY A 259 -58.67 25.92 32.41
C GLY A 259 -59.79 25.13 33.09
N SER A 260 -59.45 24.21 33.98
CA SER A 260 -60.39 23.29 34.64
C SER A 260 -60.96 23.78 35.98
N SER A 261 -60.85 25.05 36.35
CA SER A 261 -61.60 25.56 37.51
C SER A 261 -63.12 25.52 37.22
N PRO A 262 -63.90 24.65 37.88
CA PRO A 262 -65.35 24.75 37.80
C PRO A 262 -65.74 26.03 38.53
N LYS A 263 -66.43 26.94 37.84
CA LYS A 263 -67.21 27.95 38.56
C LYS A 263 -68.35 27.22 39.26
N LEU A 264 -68.16 26.91 40.55
CA LEU A 264 -69.23 26.60 41.48
C LEU A 264 -70.05 27.85 41.78
#